data_AF-A0A6G4AHX2-F1
#
_entry.id   AF-A0A6G4AHX2-F1
#
_cell.length_a   1.000
_cell.length_b   1.000
_cell.length_c   1.000
_cell.angle_alpha   90.00
_cell.angle_beta   90.00
_cell.angle_gamma   90.00
#
_symmetry.space_group_name_H-M   'P 1'
#
loop_
_entity.id
_entity.type
_entity.pdbx_description
1 polymer ?
#
loop_
_entity_poly.entity_id
_entity_poly.type
_entity_poly.pdbx_seq_one_letter_code
_entity_poly.pdbx_strand_id
1 'polypeptide(L)'
;MTGLELIVVVVTAVLLMTWTARRLRVSEPLLLLIGGILIGLLPRFADIHLPPDVVLLLFLPALLYWESLTTSLREVKNNFRSIALQATGLVLVTALAVTVVAHALGYSWPLAFVLGAVLAPTDVSAVTAVARAMPRRMLTLLRTESLLNDGTALVLLAVSLEVLTTGEPFSWAHTAMRFLEAYAGGAAVGAATALLLVPVRRYMGDRILHSGLSVATPFLACLPAEALHVSGVLAVVTCGLVTSRVGPRVIGSDARLQATSFWEVTTFLLNGALFVLVGIQLPAAVRALTSISLLQATVIAAVVSATVVAARLAWFYTIPYVVRLLDRRPRQRERRISARQRLPLAWAGMRGAISLAAALTIPATTPGGRPLGQRDAVVFITVVVIVVTLAVLGPALPAVVRWARFGEDTAEAAEETLAVRHLATTALAEMAALAHRFDTPDAATAQIAKDLRKQATVGLGETHDDGSLDLRRQMNAAYALQAALLDIKRAALSDLRRHSRIDDAVLLRVQRFLDAEEQHLRLRTALLPPDADGTDGGFGR
;
A
#
# COMPACT_ATOMS: atom_id res chain seq x y z
N MET A 1 27.01 -4.66 -18.40
CA MET A 1 25.75 -5.28 -18.85
C MET A 1 24.76 -4.19 -19.18
N THR A 2 23.91 -4.40 -20.19
CA THR A 2 22.83 -3.45 -20.48
C THR A 2 21.77 -3.59 -19.37
N GLY A 3 21.22 -2.49 -18.86
CA GLY A 3 20.18 -2.54 -17.82
C GLY A 3 18.97 -3.38 -18.21
N LEU A 4 18.77 -3.61 -19.51
CA LEU A 4 17.74 -4.48 -20.07
C LEU A 4 17.91 -5.95 -19.67
N GLU A 5 19.15 -6.48 -19.68
CA GLU A 5 19.43 -7.86 -19.24
C GLU A 5 19.04 -8.05 -17.77
N LEU A 6 19.35 -7.08 -16.91
CA LEU A 6 18.98 -7.11 -15.50
C LEU A 6 17.46 -7.12 -15.31
N ILE A 7 16.73 -6.26 -16.04
CA ILE A 7 15.27 -6.23 -15.97
C ILE A 7 14.68 -7.59 -16.34
N VAL A 8 15.13 -8.20 -17.44
CA VAL A 8 14.64 -9.52 -17.88
C VAL A 8 14.93 -10.59 -16.83
N VAL A 9 16.13 -10.60 -16.26
CA VAL A 9 16.53 -11.56 -15.22
C VAL A 9 15.68 -11.38 -13.96
N VAL A 10 15.49 -10.14 -13.50
CA VAL A 10 14.70 -9.83 -12.31
C VAL A 10 13.24 -10.23 -12.52
N VAL A 11 12.62 -9.84 -13.64
CA VAL A 11 11.22 -10.21 -13.93
C VAL A 11 11.07 -11.73 -14.04
N THR A 12 12.00 -12.41 -14.72
CA THR A 12 11.99 -13.87 -14.83
C THR A 12 12.14 -14.53 -13.46
N ALA A 13 13.05 -14.03 -12.61
CA ALA A 13 13.24 -14.50 -11.26
C ALA A 13 11.98 -14.30 -10.41
N VAL A 14 11.31 -13.15 -10.53
CA VAL A 14 10.03 -12.89 -9.84
C VAL A 14 9.00 -13.93 -10.22
N LEU A 15 8.77 -14.16 -11.51
CA LEU A 15 7.78 -15.12 -11.99
C LEU A 15 8.11 -16.56 -11.55
N LEU A 16 9.35 -17.00 -11.75
CA LEU A 16 9.79 -18.36 -11.45
C LEU A 16 9.77 -18.65 -9.94
N MET A 17 10.30 -17.74 -9.13
CA MET A 17 10.38 -17.91 -7.67
C MET A 17 9.00 -17.81 -7.03
N THR A 18 8.13 -16.90 -7.48
CA THR A 18 6.73 -16.85 -7.01
C THR A 18 5.97 -18.13 -7.38
N TRP A 19 6.10 -18.61 -8.62
CA TRP A 19 5.47 -19.87 -9.03
C TRP A 19 5.94 -21.05 -8.16
N THR A 20 7.25 -21.13 -7.91
CA THR A 20 7.87 -22.13 -7.04
C THR A 20 7.41 -21.99 -5.59
N ALA A 21 7.31 -20.76 -5.06
CA ALA A 21 6.86 -20.49 -3.70
C ALA A 21 5.45 -21.01 -3.46
N ARG A 22 4.54 -20.79 -4.42
CA ARG A 22 3.16 -21.29 -4.36
C ARG A 22 3.09 -22.80 -4.41
N ARG A 23 3.93 -23.45 -5.23
CA ARG A 23 4.04 -24.92 -5.30
C ARG A 23 4.54 -25.51 -3.97
N LEU A 24 5.57 -24.91 -3.37
CA LEU A 24 6.18 -25.36 -2.12
C LEU A 24 5.45 -24.89 -0.86
N ARG A 25 4.43 -24.03 -1.00
CA ARG A 25 3.67 -23.41 0.11
C ARG A 25 4.57 -22.66 1.10
N VAL A 26 5.62 -22.02 0.59
CA VAL A 26 6.54 -21.17 1.36
C VAL A 26 6.28 -19.69 1.09
N SER A 27 6.88 -18.82 1.89
CA SER A 27 6.77 -17.36 1.74
C SER A 27 7.35 -16.90 0.40
N GLU A 28 6.54 -16.20 -0.42
CA GLU A 28 6.99 -15.64 -1.71
C GLU A 28 8.20 -14.69 -1.53
N PRO A 29 8.16 -13.68 -0.62
CA PRO A 29 9.33 -12.82 -0.35
C PRO A 29 10.61 -13.57 0.00
N LEU A 30 10.50 -14.71 0.72
CA LEU A 30 11.66 -15.49 1.13
C LEU A 30 12.34 -16.18 -0.06
N LEU A 31 11.56 -16.83 -0.94
CA LEU A 31 12.15 -17.43 -2.14
C LEU A 31 12.66 -16.39 -3.13
N LEU A 32 12.01 -15.23 -3.23
CA LEU A 32 12.50 -14.11 -4.04
C LEU A 32 13.86 -13.61 -3.54
N LEU A 33 14.00 -13.47 -2.22
CA LEU A 33 15.27 -13.09 -1.59
C LEU A 33 16.36 -14.14 -1.83
N ILE A 34 16.06 -15.42 -1.59
CA ILE A 34 17.00 -16.53 -1.82
C ILE A 34 17.39 -16.61 -3.31
N GLY A 35 16.42 -16.49 -4.22
CA GLY A 35 16.66 -16.46 -5.66
C GLY A 35 17.57 -15.29 -6.06
N GLY A 36 17.34 -14.10 -5.49
CA GLY A 36 18.21 -12.95 -5.66
C GLY A 36 19.64 -13.19 -5.18
N ILE A 37 19.81 -13.81 -4.00
CA ILE A 37 21.14 -14.16 -3.47
C ILE A 37 21.86 -15.13 -4.42
N LEU A 38 21.17 -16.17 -4.90
CA LEU A 38 21.74 -17.13 -5.86
C LEU A 38 22.16 -16.45 -7.16
N ILE A 39 21.36 -15.49 -7.66
CA ILE A 39 21.71 -14.69 -8.85
C ILE A 39 22.93 -13.81 -8.56
N GLY A 40 22.99 -13.13 -7.40
CA GLY A 40 24.11 -12.25 -7.02
C GLY A 40 25.44 -12.96 -6.75
N LEU A 41 25.43 -14.29 -6.61
CA LEU A 41 26.64 -15.12 -6.53
C LEU A 41 27.25 -15.39 -7.92
N LEU A 42 26.48 -15.25 -9.00
CA LEU A 42 27.00 -15.43 -10.35
C LEU A 42 27.93 -14.25 -10.70
N PRO A 43 29.15 -14.50 -11.25
CA PRO A 43 30.13 -13.44 -11.54
C PRO A 43 29.58 -12.32 -12.41
N ARG A 44 28.67 -12.66 -13.33
CA ARG A 44 28.03 -11.71 -14.25
C ARG A 44 27.18 -10.65 -13.53
N PHE A 45 26.60 -10.97 -12.38
CA PHE A 45 25.76 -10.06 -11.59
C PHE A 45 26.50 -9.47 -10.38
N ALA A 46 27.80 -9.72 -10.25
CA ALA A 46 28.56 -9.40 -9.05
C ALA A 46 28.73 -7.90 -8.79
N ASP A 47 28.79 -7.10 -9.87
CA ASP A 47 29.02 -5.64 -9.84
C ASP A 47 27.73 -4.84 -10.00
N ILE A 48 26.57 -5.49 -9.88
CA ILE A 48 25.29 -4.80 -9.99
C ILE A 48 25.05 -4.01 -8.72
N HIS A 49 24.90 -2.70 -8.89
CA HIS A 49 24.56 -1.77 -7.82
C HIS A 49 23.20 -1.17 -8.13
N LEU A 50 22.28 -1.29 -7.18
CA LEU A 50 20.97 -0.68 -7.27
C LEU A 50 21.11 0.84 -7.10
N PRO A 51 20.80 1.67 -8.10
CA PRO A 51 20.86 3.12 -7.92
C PRO A 51 19.79 3.53 -6.90
N PRO A 52 20.15 4.28 -5.83
CA PRO A 52 19.20 4.70 -4.80
C PRO A 52 18.03 5.49 -5.39
N ASP A 53 18.34 6.38 -6.33
CA ASP A 53 17.37 7.25 -7.01
C ASP A 53 16.32 6.45 -7.75
N VAL A 54 16.68 5.30 -8.33
CA VAL A 54 15.70 4.44 -8.99
C VAL A 54 14.72 3.89 -7.97
N VAL A 55 15.17 3.45 -6.79
CA VAL A 55 14.22 2.95 -5.79
C VAL A 55 13.35 4.08 -5.22
N LEU A 56 13.96 5.21 -4.87
CA LEU A 56 13.28 6.32 -4.20
C LEU A 56 12.37 7.14 -5.11
N LEU A 57 12.72 7.27 -6.40
CA LEU A 57 11.97 8.09 -7.36
C LEU A 57 11.12 7.27 -8.33
N LEU A 58 11.43 5.98 -8.54
CA LEU A 58 10.65 5.11 -9.43
C LEU A 58 9.77 4.11 -8.66
N PHE A 59 10.39 3.23 -7.86
CA PHE A 59 9.67 2.14 -7.20
C PHE A 59 8.76 2.64 -6.08
N LEU A 60 9.32 3.46 -5.18
CA LEU A 60 8.64 3.86 -3.96
C LEU A 60 7.40 4.74 -4.22
N PRO A 61 7.45 5.77 -5.10
CA PRO A 61 6.26 6.57 -5.40
C PRO A 61 5.14 5.72 -5.99
N ALA A 62 5.46 4.79 -6.88
CA ALA A 62 4.48 3.89 -7.49
C ALA A 62 3.82 2.96 -6.47
N LEU A 63 4.62 2.34 -5.58
CA LEU A 63 4.12 1.43 -4.54
C LEU A 63 3.25 2.17 -3.51
N LEU A 64 3.76 3.28 -2.97
CA LEU A 64 3.06 4.04 -1.93
C LEU A 64 1.78 4.68 -2.45
N TYR A 65 1.75 5.11 -3.72
CA TYR A 65 0.54 5.63 -4.32
C TYR A 65 -0.57 4.58 -4.37
N TRP A 66 -0.25 3.37 -4.82
CA TRP A 66 -1.23 2.27 -4.84
C TRP A 66 -1.69 1.86 -3.45
N GLU A 67 -0.78 1.78 -2.48
CA GLU A 67 -1.12 1.51 -1.09
C GLU A 67 -2.02 2.60 -0.50
N SER A 68 -1.76 3.86 -0.83
CA SER A 68 -2.58 5.01 -0.41
C SER A 68 -3.99 4.97 -1.04
N LEU A 69 -4.10 4.58 -2.31
CA LEU A 69 -5.39 4.47 -2.99
C LEU A 69 -6.30 3.39 -2.40
N THR A 70 -5.70 2.34 -1.83
CA THR A 70 -6.41 1.19 -1.26
C THR A 70 -6.56 1.25 0.26
N THR A 71 -6.06 2.33 0.90
CA THR A 71 -6.16 2.56 2.35
C THR A 71 -7.46 3.27 2.73
N SER A 72 -8.11 2.82 3.81
CA SER A 72 -9.34 3.44 4.34
C SER A 72 -9.05 4.70 5.16
N LEU A 73 -9.56 5.84 4.71
CA LEU A 73 -9.47 7.11 5.44
C LEU A 73 -10.31 7.10 6.70
N ARG A 74 -11.44 6.38 6.70
CA ARG A 74 -12.28 6.21 7.90
C ARG A 74 -11.50 5.48 8.99
N GLU A 75 -10.78 4.41 8.64
CA GLU A 75 -9.95 3.69 9.60
C GLU A 75 -8.77 4.53 10.09
N VAL A 76 -8.11 5.27 9.19
CA VAL A 76 -7.05 6.24 9.56
C VAL A 76 -7.59 7.23 10.59
N LYS A 77 -8.74 7.84 10.34
CA LYS A 77 -9.34 8.85 11.22
C LYS A 77 -9.78 8.27 12.56
N ASN A 78 -10.40 7.08 12.53
CA ASN A 78 -10.89 6.40 13.73
C ASN A 78 -9.76 5.89 14.63
N ASN A 79 -8.60 5.57 14.05
CA ASN A 79 -7.44 5.03 14.75
C ASN A 79 -6.23 5.97 14.75
N PHE A 80 -6.43 7.26 14.41
CA PHE A 80 -5.35 8.22 14.16
C PHE A 80 -4.31 8.25 15.27
N ARG A 81 -4.73 8.27 16.54
CA ARG A 81 -3.79 8.25 17.67
C ARG A 81 -2.91 6.99 17.70
N SER A 82 -3.48 5.83 17.45
CA SER A 82 -2.73 4.56 17.43
C SER A 82 -1.78 4.52 16.25
N ILE A 83 -2.24 4.98 15.09
CA ILE A 83 -1.45 5.04 13.87
C ILE A 83 -0.30 6.03 14.05
N ALA A 84 -0.54 7.25 14.52
CA ALA A 84 0.50 8.24 14.77
C ALA A 84 1.54 7.77 15.80
N LEU A 85 1.10 7.11 16.88
CA LEU A 85 2.01 6.50 17.85
C LEU A 85 2.91 5.44 17.21
N GLN A 86 2.40 4.62 16.28
CA GLN A 86 3.20 3.58 15.63
C GLN A 86 4.04 4.14 14.47
N ALA A 87 3.41 4.88 13.56
CA ALA A 87 4.04 5.47 12.38
C ALA A 87 5.04 6.58 12.68
N THR A 88 5.00 7.21 13.86
CA THR A 88 5.99 8.23 14.26
C THR A 88 6.70 7.85 15.55
N GLY A 89 5.95 7.51 16.60
CA GLY A 89 6.54 7.21 17.91
C GLY A 89 7.46 5.98 17.91
N LEU A 90 6.97 4.84 17.41
CA LEU A 90 7.78 3.62 17.32
C LEU A 90 8.98 3.79 16.38
N VAL A 91 8.83 4.57 15.30
CA VAL A 91 9.91 4.87 14.34
C VAL A 91 11.04 5.61 15.02
N LEU A 92 10.72 6.70 15.73
CA LEU A 92 11.71 7.48 16.48
C LEU A 92 12.37 6.65 17.58
N VAL A 93 11.60 5.84 18.32
CA VAL A 93 12.15 4.94 19.35
C VAL A 93 13.07 3.88 18.76
N THR A 94 12.68 3.27 17.63
CA THR A 94 13.50 2.25 16.95
C THR A 94 14.78 2.87 16.42
N ALA A 95 14.68 4.03 15.76
CA ALA A 95 15.84 4.75 15.26
C ALA A 95 16.81 5.11 16.39
N LEU A 96 16.31 5.70 17.49
CA LEU A 96 17.14 6.07 18.64
C LEU A 96 17.78 4.85 19.31
N ALA A 97 17.04 3.76 19.48
CA ALA A 97 17.56 2.53 20.06
C ALA A 97 18.71 1.96 19.22
N VAL A 98 18.55 1.94 17.90
CA VAL A 98 19.60 1.52 16.97
C VAL A 98 20.79 2.48 17.00
N THR A 99 20.55 3.79 17.02
CA THR A 99 21.61 4.81 17.12
C THR A 99 22.47 4.60 18.36
N VAL A 100 21.84 4.46 19.54
CA VAL A 100 22.56 4.27 20.81
C VAL A 100 23.39 2.99 20.77
N VAL A 101 22.81 1.89 20.29
CA VAL A 101 23.51 0.60 20.19
C VAL A 101 24.66 0.67 19.18
N ALA A 102 24.45 1.28 18.01
CA ALA A 102 25.49 1.44 17.01
C ALA A 102 26.64 2.33 17.51
N HIS A 103 26.32 3.42 18.20
CA HIS A 103 27.34 4.28 18.80
C HIS A 103 28.16 3.53 19.86
N ALA A 104 27.49 2.76 20.72
CA ALA A 104 28.16 1.91 21.71
C ALA A 104 29.07 0.84 21.08
N LEU A 105 28.78 0.43 19.84
CA LEU A 105 29.59 -0.52 19.05
C LEU A 105 30.70 0.16 18.23
N GLY A 106 30.92 1.47 18.43
CA GLY A 106 32.06 2.20 17.87
C GLY A 106 31.76 3.05 16.62
N TYR A 107 30.50 3.21 16.23
CA TYR A 107 30.12 4.12 15.14
C TYR A 107 30.06 5.57 15.64
N SER A 108 30.38 6.53 14.76
CA SER A 108 30.19 7.95 15.06
C SER A 108 28.69 8.26 15.23
N TRP A 109 28.36 9.28 16.04
CA TRP A 109 26.97 9.69 16.23
C TRP A 109 26.21 9.93 14.91
N PRO A 110 26.76 10.69 13.93
CA PRO A 110 26.06 10.92 12.66
C PRO A 110 25.79 9.61 11.89
N LEU A 111 26.77 8.71 11.82
CA LEU A 111 26.63 7.44 11.11
C LEU A 111 25.67 6.48 11.83
N ALA A 112 25.67 6.50 13.16
CA ALA A 112 24.73 5.76 13.98
C ALA A 112 23.29 6.28 13.81
N PHE A 113 23.08 7.61 13.72
CA PHE A 113 21.78 8.21 13.42
C PHE A 113 21.26 7.78 12.05
N VAL A 114 22.13 7.78 11.04
CA VAL A 114 21.79 7.29 9.71
C VAL A 114 21.39 5.81 9.76
N LEU A 115 22.17 4.95 10.42
CA LEU A 115 21.82 3.52 10.57
C LEU A 115 20.48 3.33 11.28
N GLY A 116 20.20 4.13 12.32
CA GLY A 116 18.92 4.13 13.01
C GLY A 116 17.75 4.54 12.12
N ALA A 117 17.90 5.62 11.35
CA ALA A 117 16.88 6.08 10.41
C ALA A 117 16.60 5.06 9.29
N VAL A 118 17.65 4.45 8.75
CA VAL A 118 17.58 3.41 7.71
C VAL A 118 16.79 2.17 8.15
N LEU A 119 16.92 1.77 9.42
CA LEU A 119 16.34 0.53 9.96
C LEU A 119 15.01 0.70 10.71
N ALA A 120 14.56 1.95 10.86
CA ALA A 120 13.27 2.28 11.47
C ALA A 120 12.02 1.88 10.64
N PRO A 121 12.00 1.99 9.29
CA PRO A 121 10.82 1.63 8.52
C PRO A 121 10.60 0.11 8.53
N THR A 122 9.33 -0.28 8.43
CA THR A 122 8.90 -1.67 8.41
C THR A 122 8.12 -1.95 7.15
N ASP A 123 8.29 -3.13 6.59
CA ASP A 123 7.67 -3.55 5.35
C ASP A 123 6.57 -4.59 5.61
N VAL A 124 5.32 -4.15 5.44
CA VAL A 124 4.13 -4.99 5.61
C VAL A 124 3.80 -5.81 4.36
N SER A 125 4.43 -5.54 3.21
CA SER A 125 4.20 -6.32 1.98
C SER A 125 4.54 -7.81 2.21
N ALA A 126 5.66 -8.09 2.88
CA ALA A 126 6.07 -9.45 3.24
C ALA A 126 5.09 -10.13 4.23
N VAL A 127 4.49 -9.36 5.14
CA VAL A 127 3.50 -9.85 6.12
C VAL A 127 2.24 -10.32 5.39
N THR A 128 1.75 -9.50 4.46
CA THR A 128 0.47 -9.77 3.78
C THR A 128 0.51 -11.02 2.90
N ALA A 129 1.68 -11.38 2.38
CA ALA A 129 1.89 -12.62 1.64
C ALA A 129 1.73 -13.88 2.54
N VAL A 130 2.09 -13.75 3.83
CA VAL A 130 2.30 -14.88 4.73
C VAL A 130 1.20 -15.02 5.79
N ALA A 131 0.61 -13.91 6.25
CA ALA A 131 -0.37 -13.87 7.34
C ALA A 131 -1.82 -13.77 6.86
N ARG A 132 -2.23 -14.61 5.90
CA ARG A 132 -3.61 -14.59 5.36
C ARG A 132 -4.70 -14.87 6.40
N ALA A 133 -4.36 -15.56 7.49
CA ALA A 133 -5.28 -15.88 8.59
C ALA A 133 -5.43 -14.74 9.62
N MET A 134 -4.70 -13.63 9.46
CA MET A 134 -4.88 -12.46 10.31
C MET A 134 -6.17 -11.72 9.91
N PRO A 135 -6.97 -11.20 10.86
CA PRO A 135 -8.15 -10.39 10.57
C PRO A 135 -7.80 -9.24 9.63
N ARG A 136 -8.67 -8.99 8.65
CA ARG A 136 -8.42 -7.97 7.62
C ARG A 136 -8.22 -6.60 8.23
N ARG A 137 -9.00 -6.23 9.25
CA ARG A 137 -8.83 -4.98 9.99
C ARG A 137 -7.41 -4.82 10.55
N MET A 138 -6.79 -5.89 11.02
CA MET A 138 -5.42 -5.85 11.53
C MET A 138 -4.40 -5.69 10.40
N LEU A 139 -4.62 -6.35 9.26
CA LEU A 139 -3.80 -6.17 8.06
C LEU A 139 -3.91 -4.73 7.51
N THR A 140 -5.11 -4.14 7.50
CA THR A 140 -5.31 -2.75 7.08
C THR A 140 -4.62 -1.78 8.02
N LEU A 141 -4.71 -2.00 9.34
CA LEU A 141 -3.98 -1.20 10.33
C LEU A 141 -2.46 -1.30 10.15
N LEU A 142 -1.92 -2.50 9.92
CA LEU A 142 -0.49 -2.68 9.66
C LEU A 142 -0.07 -1.98 8.36
N ARG A 143 -0.84 -2.10 7.27
CA ARG A 143 -0.56 -1.39 6.01
C ARG A 143 -0.54 0.12 6.21
N THR A 144 -1.53 0.63 6.93
CA THR A 144 -1.64 2.07 7.23
C THR A 144 -0.49 2.56 8.11
N GLU A 145 -0.05 1.74 9.09
CA GLU A 145 1.17 2.00 9.89
C GLU A 145 2.40 2.06 8.98
N SER A 146 2.61 1.05 8.13
CA SER A 146 3.73 0.93 7.20
C SER A 146 3.86 2.15 6.30
N LEU A 147 2.74 2.52 5.65
CA LEU A 147 2.66 3.63 4.71
C LEU A 147 3.13 4.97 5.31
N LEU A 148 2.77 5.23 6.56
CA LEU A 148 3.14 6.47 7.26
C LEU A 148 4.51 6.36 7.96
N ASN A 149 4.90 5.16 8.38
CA ASN A 149 6.22 4.87 8.93
C ASN A 149 7.30 5.17 7.87
N ASP A 150 7.12 4.70 6.64
CA ASP A 150 8.08 4.90 5.55
C ASP A 150 8.37 6.38 5.29
N GLY A 151 7.33 7.22 5.31
CA GLY A 151 7.48 8.68 5.20
C GLY A 151 8.24 9.29 6.38
N THR A 152 7.92 8.88 7.61
CA THR A 152 8.61 9.35 8.82
C THR A 152 10.09 8.96 8.81
N ALA A 153 10.40 7.70 8.43
CA ALA A 153 11.75 7.18 8.38
C ALA A 153 12.62 7.89 7.33
N LEU A 154 12.07 8.19 6.15
CA LEU A 154 12.80 8.90 5.10
C LEU A 154 13.02 10.38 5.42
N VAL A 155 12.09 11.04 6.12
CA VAL A 155 12.36 12.38 6.67
C VAL A 155 13.47 12.31 7.71
N LEU A 156 13.44 11.31 8.60
CA LEU A 156 14.50 11.13 9.59
C LEU A 156 15.86 10.84 8.93
N LEU A 157 15.87 10.08 7.84
CA LEU A 157 17.06 9.83 7.04
C LEU A 157 17.61 11.12 6.42
N ALA A 158 16.75 11.91 5.77
CA ALA A 158 17.14 13.17 5.14
C ALA A 158 17.82 14.10 6.16
N VAL A 159 17.23 14.26 7.34
CA VAL A 159 17.82 15.06 8.42
C VAL A 159 19.12 14.43 8.94
N SER A 160 19.19 13.09 9.06
CA SER A 160 20.42 12.41 9.50
C SER A 160 21.57 12.58 8.49
N LEU A 161 21.27 12.57 7.19
CA LEU A 161 22.24 12.83 6.11
C LEU A 161 22.66 14.30 6.06
N GLU A 162 21.75 15.25 6.31
CA GLU A 162 22.08 16.67 6.45
C GLU A 162 23.07 16.87 7.60
N VAL A 163 22.84 16.27 8.77
CA VAL A 163 23.77 16.33 9.91
C VAL A 163 25.12 15.69 9.56
N LEU A 164 25.11 14.56 8.85
CA LEU A 164 26.33 13.88 8.41
C LEU A 164 27.16 14.72 7.43
N THR A 165 26.50 15.51 6.57
CA THR A 165 27.14 16.29 5.50
C THR A 165 27.46 17.72 5.92
N THR A 166 26.68 18.38 6.77
CA THR A 166 26.98 19.76 7.17
C THR A 166 28.10 19.84 8.20
N GLY A 167 28.30 18.79 9.01
CA GLY A 167 29.34 18.77 10.05
C GLY A 167 29.10 19.78 11.19
N GLU A 168 27.95 20.47 11.17
CA GLU A 168 27.49 21.37 12.21
C GLU A 168 27.25 20.61 13.53
N PRO A 169 27.47 21.25 14.70
CA PRO A 169 27.13 20.65 15.98
C PRO A 169 25.65 20.32 16.04
N PHE A 170 25.34 19.08 16.42
CA PHE A 170 23.98 18.57 16.42
C PHE A 170 23.05 19.38 17.34
N SER A 171 22.00 19.98 16.77
CA SER A 171 20.97 20.72 17.49
C SER A 171 19.61 20.03 17.37
N TRP A 172 19.05 19.65 18.52
CA TRP A 172 17.72 19.03 18.61
C TRP A 172 16.61 19.94 18.08
N ALA A 173 16.67 21.24 18.37
CA ALA A 173 15.64 22.19 17.96
C ALA A 173 15.63 22.40 16.43
N HIS A 174 16.82 22.53 15.83
CA HIS A 174 16.95 22.69 14.37
C HIS A 174 16.47 21.42 13.64
N THR A 175 16.93 20.25 14.09
CA THR A 175 16.52 18.93 13.57
C THR A 175 15.01 18.75 13.63
N ALA A 176 14.38 19.10 14.76
CA ALA A 176 12.94 18.98 14.94
C ALA A 176 12.15 19.94 14.02
N MET A 177 12.64 21.18 13.84
CA MET A 177 12.01 22.14 12.94
C MET A 177 12.10 21.68 11.49
N ARG A 178 13.29 21.24 11.04
CA ARG A 178 13.50 20.67 9.70
C ARG A 178 12.61 19.47 9.43
N PHE A 179 12.50 18.57 10.40
CA PHE A 179 11.58 17.43 10.32
C PHE A 179 10.15 17.89 10.10
N LEU A 180 9.68 18.89 10.86
CA LEU A 180 8.32 19.41 10.75
C LEU A 180 8.08 20.14 9.41
N GLU A 181 9.05 20.92 8.93
CA GLU A 181 9.02 21.59 7.63
C GLU A 181 8.91 20.58 6.48
N ALA A 182 9.79 19.56 6.46
CA ALA A 182 9.79 18.54 5.43
C ALA A 182 8.49 17.71 5.43
N TYR A 183 7.95 17.43 6.62
CA TYR A 183 6.69 16.70 6.79
C TYR A 183 5.48 17.55 6.35
N ALA A 184 5.34 18.77 6.87
CA ALA A 184 4.22 19.64 6.51
C ALA A 184 4.26 20.05 5.03
N GLY A 185 5.45 20.34 4.50
CA GLY A 185 5.67 20.67 3.10
C GLY A 185 5.31 19.53 2.16
N GLY A 186 5.75 18.30 2.46
CA GLY A 186 5.38 17.12 1.67
C GLY A 186 3.86 16.91 1.63
N ALA A 187 3.19 16.98 2.78
CA ALA A 187 1.73 16.87 2.85
C ALA A 187 1.02 17.98 2.05
N ALA A 188 1.49 19.22 2.14
CA ALA A 188 0.93 20.35 1.40
C ALA A 188 1.08 20.18 -0.12
N VAL A 189 2.26 19.79 -0.61
CA VAL A 189 2.51 19.51 -2.03
C VAL A 189 1.60 18.39 -2.52
N GLY A 190 1.51 17.28 -1.77
CA GLY A 190 0.64 16.15 -2.14
C GLY A 190 -0.84 16.54 -2.24
N ALA A 191 -1.34 17.32 -1.28
CA ALA A 191 -2.70 17.84 -1.31
C ALA A 191 -2.93 18.78 -2.51
N ALA A 192 -1.98 19.69 -2.79
CA ALA A 192 -2.03 20.58 -3.95
C ALA A 192 -2.06 19.79 -5.27
N THR A 193 -1.17 18.81 -5.45
CA THR A 193 -1.16 17.95 -6.64
C THR A 193 -2.49 17.22 -6.83
N ALA A 194 -3.08 16.67 -5.76
CA ALA A 194 -4.40 16.04 -5.87
C ALA A 194 -5.50 17.04 -6.27
N LEU A 195 -5.52 18.24 -5.69
CA LEU A 195 -6.49 19.28 -6.03
C LEU A 195 -6.38 19.74 -7.49
N LEU A 196 -5.17 19.77 -8.04
CA LEU A 196 -4.93 20.10 -9.45
C LEU A 196 -5.36 18.96 -10.39
N LEU A 197 -5.15 17.69 -10.01
CA LEU A 197 -5.45 16.54 -10.87
C LEU A 197 -6.91 16.10 -10.83
N VAL A 198 -7.64 16.35 -9.74
CA VAL A 198 -9.08 16.03 -9.63
C VAL A 198 -9.93 16.65 -10.75
N PRO A 199 -9.85 17.96 -11.08
CA PRO A 199 -10.61 18.52 -12.18
C PRO A 199 -10.19 17.91 -13.52
N VAL A 200 -8.89 17.73 -13.78
CA VAL A 200 -8.40 17.08 -15.01
C VAL A 200 -9.04 15.72 -15.22
N ARG A 201 -9.13 14.90 -14.16
CA ARG A 201 -9.79 13.59 -14.20
C ARG A 201 -11.28 13.67 -14.56
N ARG A 202 -11.99 14.73 -14.16
CA ARG A 202 -13.41 14.91 -14.49
C ARG A 202 -13.64 15.20 -15.98
N TYR A 203 -12.69 15.86 -16.64
CA TYR A 203 -12.78 16.18 -18.07
C TYR A 203 -12.26 15.06 -18.98
N MET A 204 -11.50 14.10 -18.43
CA MET A 204 -11.03 12.94 -19.18
C MET A 204 -12.14 11.89 -19.30
N GLY A 205 -12.64 11.67 -20.52
CA GLY A 205 -13.57 10.58 -20.83
C GLY A 205 -12.88 9.24 -21.15
N ASP A 206 -11.63 9.28 -21.62
CA ASP A 206 -10.91 8.10 -22.09
C ASP A 206 -10.26 7.31 -20.93
N ARG A 207 -10.60 6.02 -20.87
CA ARG A 207 -10.06 5.01 -19.94
C ARG A 207 -8.52 4.90 -20.00
N ILE A 208 -7.92 4.98 -21.18
CA ILE A 208 -6.45 4.88 -21.36
C ILE A 208 -5.77 6.10 -20.77
N LEU A 209 -6.31 7.30 -21.03
CA LEU A 209 -5.79 8.55 -20.46
C LEU A 209 -5.90 8.58 -18.94
N HIS A 210 -7.00 8.07 -18.36
CA HIS A 210 -7.13 7.91 -16.91
C HIS A 210 -6.06 6.99 -16.32
N SER A 211 -5.78 5.87 -16.99
CA SER A 211 -4.74 4.92 -16.57
C SER A 211 -3.36 5.55 -16.68
N GLY A 212 -3.05 6.24 -17.78
CA GLY A 212 -1.80 6.98 -17.96
C GLY A 212 -1.61 8.07 -16.90
N LEU A 213 -2.67 8.84 -16.61
CA LEU A 213 -2.63 9.85 -15.54
C LEU A 213 -2.44 9.20 -14.17
N SER A 214 -3.05 8.03 -13.93
CA SER A 214 -2.82 7.24 -12.70
C SER A 214 -1.35 6.88 -12.52
N VAL A 215 -0.68 6.44 -13.58
CA VAL A 215 0.77 6.13 -13.58
C VAL A 215 1.61 7.38 -13.37
N ALA A 216 1.25 8.51 -13.98
CA ALA A 216 2.01 9.76 -13.85
C ALA A 216 1.86 10.43 -12.46
N THR A 217 0.70 10.28 -11.82
CA THR A 217 0.34 10.95 -10.55
C THR A 217 1.40 10.82 -9.44
N PRO A 218 1.93 9.62 -9.10
CA PRO A 218 2.98 9.52 -8.07
C PRO A 218 4.21 10.38 -8.38
N PHE A 219 4.65 10.42 -9.63
CA PHE A 219 5.82 11.22 -10.03
C PHE A 219 5.51 12.72 -10.02
N LEU A 220 4.31 13.11 -10.43
CA LEU A 220 3.82 14.50 -10.35
C LEU A 220 3.66 15.00 -8.91
N ALA A 221 3.53 14.11 -7.93
CA ALA A 221 3.53 14.47 -6.52
C ALA A 221 4.95 14.47 -5.92
N CYS A 222 5.74 13.46 -6.26
CA CYS A 222 7.09 13.26 -5.70
C CYS A 222 8.10 14.28 -6.21
N LEU A 223 8.20 14.49 -7.53
CA LEU A 223 9.27 15.32 -8.11
C LEU A 223 9.22 16.80 -7.68
N PRO A 224 8.05 17.47 -7.63
CA PRO A 224 7.98 18.84 -7.11
C PRO A 224 8.35 18.94 -5.63
N ALA A 225 7.99 17.94 -4.83
CA ALA A 225 8.35 17.90 -3.42
C ALA A 225 9.86 17.74 -3.22
N GLU A 226 10.51 16.86 -3.98
CA GLU A 226 11.98 16.73 -3.97
C GLU A 226 12.67 18.03 -4.41
N ALA A 227 12.15 18.71 -5.43
CA ALA A 227 12.67 20.01 -5.89
C ALA A 227 12.53 21.13 -4.85
N LEU A 228 11.54 21.02 -3.96
CA LEU A 228 11.33 21.94 -2.83
C LEU A 228 12.05 21.48 -1.56
N HIS A 229 12.84 20.39 -1.61
CA HIS A 229 13.52 19.79 -0.46
C HIS A 229 12.55 19.38 0.68
N VAL A 230 11.34 18.98 0.33
CA VAL A 230 10.33 18.44 1.26
C VAL A 230 10.07 16.96 0.96
N SER A 231 9.34 16.25 1.83
CA SER A 231 9.16 14.80 1.69
C SER A 231 8.35 14.41 0.44
N GLY A 232 9.03 13.90 -0.59
CA GLY A 232 8.38 13.37 -1.80
C GLY A 232 7.47 12.18 -1.52
N VAL A 233 7.88 11.32 -0.60
CA VAL A 233 7.07 10.18 -0.13
C VAL A 233 5.76 10.62 0.51
N LEU A 234 5.80 11.58 1.42
CA LEU A 234 4.57 12.08 2.05
C LEU A 234 3.68 12.83 1.07
N ALA A 235 4.25 13.48 0.06
CA ALA A 235 3.50 14.09 -1.04
C ALA A 235 2.71 13.04 -1.83
N VAL A 236 3.34 11.92 -2.19
CA VAL A 236 2.67 10.80 -2.88
C VAL A 236 1.56 10.21 -2.02
N VAL A 237 1.85 9.94 -0.74
CA VAL A 237 0.87 9.36 0.19
C VAL A 237 -0.33 10.29 0.36
N THR A 238 -0.08 11.57 0.62
CA THR A 238 -1.15 12.57 0.76
C THR A 238 -1.97 12.70 -0.53
N CYS A 239 -1.31 12.71 -1.69
CA CYS A 239 -1.97 12.78 -2.99
C CYS A 239 -2.87 11.56 -3.24
N GLY A 240 -2.38 10.35 -2.96
CA GLY A 240 -3.13 9.10 -3.08
C GLY A 240 -4.33 9.04 -2.14
N LEU A 241 -4.16 9.44 -0.88
CA LEU A 241 -5.23 9.49 0.11
C LEU A 241 -6.34 10.50 -0.26
N VAL A 242 -5.98 11.68 -0.76
CA VAL A 242 -6.98 12.65 -1.26
C VAL A 242 -7.70 12.10 -2.50
N THR A 243 -6.95 11.45 -3.41
CA THR A 243 -7.50 10.84 -4.63
C THR A 243 -8.46 9.70 -4.32
N SER A 244 -8.16 8.84 -3.33
CA SER A 244 -9.03 7.72 -2.93
C SER A 244 -10.39 8.22 -2.42
N ARG A 245 -10.40 9.38 -1.74
CA ARG A 245 -11.63 10.00 -1.24
C ARG A 245 -12.55 10.46 -2.36
N VAL A 246 -12.00 11.03 -3.43
CA VAL A 246 -12.77 11.66 -4.52
C VAL A 246 -13.01 10.69 -5.68
N GLY A 247 -12.16 9.67 -5.84
CA GLY A 247 -12.12 8.71 -6.95
C GLY A 247 -13.47 8.13 -7.37
N PRO A 248 -14.31 7.61 -6.45
CA PRO A 248 -15.61 7.02 -6.80
C PRO A 248 -16.57 7.96 -7.52
N ARG A 249 -16.38 9.28 -7.41
CA ARG A 249 -17.24 10.31 -8.03
C ARG A 249 -16.71 10.83 -9.36
N VAL A 250 -15.42 10.65 -9.65
CA VAL A 250 -14.75 11.33 -10.77
C VAL A 250 -14.08 10.38 -11.75
N ILE A 251 -13.86 9.12 -11.39
CA ILE A 251 -13.24 8.11 -12.24
C ILE A 251 -14.34 7.15 -12.68
N GLY A 252 -14.53 6.92 -13.98
CA GLY A 252 -15.49 5.94 -14.50
C GLY A 252 -15.16 4.50 -14.09
N SER A 253 -16.14 3.61 -14.10
CA SER A 253 -16.02 2.18 -13.76
C SER A 253 -14.94 1.45 -14.56
N ASP A 254 -14.95 1.57 -15.89
CA ASP A 254 -13.98 0.89 -16.77
C ASP A 254 -12.53 1.33 -16.49
N ALA A 255 -12.34 2.62 -16.18
CA ALA A 255 -11.06 3.17 -15.79
C ALA A 255 -10.61 2.67 -14.41
N ARG A 256 -11.53 2.53 -13.43
CA ARG A 256 -11.23 1.96 -12.11
C ARG A 256 -10.85 0.48 -12.21
N LEU A 257 -11.60 -0.31 -12.97
CA LEU A 257 -11.33 -1.74 -13.15
C LEU A 257 -9.97 -1.97 -13.83
N GLN A 258 -9.66 -1.18 -14.86
CA GLN A 258 -8.35 -1.21 -15.49
C GLN A 258 -7.23 -0.81 -14.53
N ALA A 259 -7.39 0.32 -13.84
CA ALA A 259 -6.38 0.81 -12.91
C ALA A 259 -6.10 -0.22 -11.82
N THR A 260 -7.13 -0.86 -11.28
CA THR A 260 -6.98 -1.92 -10.27
C THR A 260 -6.18 -3.09 -10.82
N SER A 261 -6.56 -3.61 -11.99
CA SER A 261 -5.87 -4.74 -12.63
C SER A 261 -4.41 -4.40 -12.96
N PHE A 262 -4.17 -3.20 -13.49
CA PHE A 262 -2.83 -2.71 -13.81
C PHE A 262 -1.96 -2.61 -12.56
N TRP A 263 -2.45 -1.98 -11.50
CA TRP A 263 -1.68 -1.75 -10.29
C TRP A 263 -1.47 -3.04 -9.49
N GLU A 264 -2.39 -4.01 -9.51
CA GLU A 264 -2.18 -5.32 -8.90
C GLU A 264 -1.00 -6.06 -9.55
N VAL A 265 -0.93 -6.09 -10.89
CA VAL A 265 0.21 -6.70 -11.61
C VAL A 265 1.49 -5.88 -11.41
N THR A 266 1.40 -4.56 -11.51
CA THR A 266 2.55 -3.66 -11.38
C THR A 266 3.17 -3.75 -9.99
N THR A 267 2.37 -3.66 -8.93
CA THR A 267 2.89 -3.75 -7.55
C THR A 267 3.39 -5.15 -7.21
N PHE A 268 2.79 -6.20 -7.78
CA PHE A 268 3.35 -7.55 -7.70
C PHE A 268 4.77 -7.62 -8.29
N LEU A 269 4.97 -7.08 -9.50
CA LEU A 269 6.28 -7.05 -10.16
C LEU A 269 7.28 -6.17 -9.42
N LEU A 270 6.86 -4.97 -8.99
CA LEU A 270 7.74 -4.02 -8.28
C LEU A 270 8.18 -4.57 -6.92
N ASN A 271 7.26 -5.09 -6.09
CA ASN A 271 7.63 -5.71 -4.81
C ASN A 271 8.50 -6.95 -5.02
N GLY A 272 8.15 -7.80 -5.99
CA GLY A 272 8.96 -8.95 -6.33
C GLY A 272 10.38 -8.57 -6.73
N ALA A 273 10.51 -7.57 -7.61
CA ALA A 273 11.78 -7.04 -8.07
C ALA A 273 12.61 -6.50 -6.91
N LEU A 274 11.99 -5.74 -6.01
CA LEU A 274 12.66 -5.21 -4.82
C LEU A 274 13.26 -6.33 -3.94
N PHE A 275 12.54 -7.44 -3.69
CA PHE A 275 13.09 -8.57 -2.94
C PHE A 275 14.25 -9.26 -3.66
N VAL A 276 14.15 -9.46 -4.98
CA VAL A 276 15.23 -10.05 -5.79
C VAL A 276 16.47 -9.14 -5.77
N LEU A 277 16.29 -7.83 -5.95
CA LEU A 277 17.38 -6.84 -5.95
C LEU A 277 18.06 -6.74 -4.57
N VAL A 278 17.28 -6.79 -3.48
CA VAL A 278 17.84 -6.91 -2.12
C VAL A 278 18.69 -8.17 -1.98
N GLY A 279 18.21 -9.29 -2.51
CA GLY A 279 18.96 -10.55 -2.50
C GLY A 279 20.29 -10.47 -3.27
N ILE A 280 20.28 -9.84 -4.44
CA ILE A 280 21.48 -9.61 -5.27
C ILE A 280 22.51 -8.75 -4.51
N GLN A 281 22.06 -7.78 -3.70
CA GLN A 281 22.97 -6.91 -2.94
C GLN A 281 23.67 -7.60 -1.77
N LEU A 282 23.19 -8.73 -1.25
CA LEU A 282 23.87 -9.39 -0.12
C LEU A 282 25.28 -9.87 -0.49
N PRO A 283 25.49 -10.69 -1.55
CA PRO A 283 26.84 -11.03 -2.00
C PRO A 283 27.71 -9.82 -2.33
N ALA A 284 27.13 -8.77 -2.93
CA ALA A 284 27.85 -7.55 -3.25
C ALA A 284 28.31 -6.81 -1.99
N ALA A 285 27.45 -6.69 -0.97
CA ALA A 285 27.77 -6.08 0.31
C ALA A 285 28.85 -6.86 1.08
N VAL A 286 28.84 -8.19 1.00
CA VAL A 286 29.90 -9.03 1.58
C VAL A 286 31.25 -8.74 0.91
N ARG A 287 31.29 -8.64 -0.42
CA ARG A 287 32.52 -8.35 -1.19
C ARG A 287 33.02 -6.92 -0.98
N ALA A 288 32.11 -5.96 -0.83
CA ALA A 288 32.43 -4.55 -0.63
C ALA A 288 32.90 -4.23 0.79
N LEU A 289 32.74 -5.15 1.75
CA LEU A 289 33.11 -4.95 3.14
C LEU A 289 34.64 -4.96 3.29
N THR A 290 35.21 -3.80 3.56
CA THR A 290 36.66 -3.57 3.72
C THR A 290 37.00 -2.83 5.01
N SER A 291 36.05 -2.08 5.58
CA SER A 291 36.29 -1.24 6.77
C SER A 291 36.40 -2.02 8.08
N ILE A 292 35.74 -3.17 8.20
CA ILE A 292 35.76 -4.04 9.38
C ILE A 292 35.76 -5.51 8.97
N SER A 293 36.17 -6.40 9.89
CA SER A 293 36.12 -7.84 9.62
C SER A 293 34.68 -8.33 9.43
N LEU A 294 34.49 -9.34 8.57
CA LEU A 294 33.18 -9.94 8.32
C LEU A 294 32.52 -10.47 9.61
N LEU A 295 33.32 -11.07 10.50
CA LEU A 295 32.85 -11.56 11.79
C LEU A 295 32.30 -10.41 12.64
N GLN A 296 33.06 -9.32 12.78
CA GLN A 296 32.64 -8.15 13.55
C GLN A 296 31.37 -7.52 12.96
N ALA A 297 31.31 -7.35 11.63
CA ALA A 297 30.13 -6.82 10.95
C ALA A 297 28.89 -7.70 11.18
N THR A 298 29.06 -9.02 11.14
CA THR A 298 27.97 -9.98 11.37
C THR A 298 27.47 -9.93 12.82
N VAL A 299 28.37 -9.83 13.80
CA VAL A 299 28.00 -9.66 15.22
C VAL A 299 27.24 -8.36 15.43
N ILE A 300 27.72 -7.25 14.86
CA ILE A 300 27.01 -5.95 14.93
C ILE A 300 25.63 -6.08 14.30
N ALA A 301 25.52 -6.68 13.12
CA ALA A 301 24.24 -6.88 12.44
C ALA A 301 23.27 -7.77 13.25
N ALA A 302 23.76 -8.79 13.94
CA ALA A 302 22.96 -9.62 14.85
C ALA A 302 22.45 -8.83 16.06
N VAL A 303 23.32 -8.03 16.69
CA VAL A 303 22.94 -7.16 17.82
C VAL A 303 21.93 -6.09 17.38
N VAL A 304 22.16 -5.45 16.24
CA VAL A 304 21.22 -4.47 15.67
C VAL A 304 19.88 -5.13 15.33
N SER A 305 19.88 -6.30 14.71
CA SER A 305 18.65 -7.08 14.44
C SER A 305 17.87 -7.38 15.72
N ALA A 306 18.58 -7.81 16.78
CA ALA A 306 17.97 -8.07 18.09
C ALA A 306 17.38 -6.80 18.71
N THR A 307 18.09 -5.67 18.67
CA THR A 307 17.61 -4.36 19.15
C THR A 307 16.34 -3.93 18.42
N VAL A 308 16.33 -4.08 17.10
CA VAL A 308 15.24 -3.70 16.22
C VAL A 308 13.98 -4.56 16.44
N VAL A 309 14.15 -5.86 16.75
CA VAL A 309 13.05 -6.75 17.15
C VAL A 309 12.59 -6.46 18.59
N ALA A 310 13.52 -6.26 19.51
CA ALA A 310 13.26 -5.99 20.92
C ALA A 310 12.52 -4.66 21.12
N ALA A 311 12.91 -3.60 20.41
CA ALA A 311 12.25 -2.30 20.45
C ALA A 311 10.76 -2.42 20.05
N ARG A 312 10.48 -3.20 18.99
CA ARG A 312 9.10 -3.45 18.54
C ARG A 312 8.32 -4.27 19.57
N LEU A 313 8.89 -5.35 20.10
CA LEU A 313 8.24 -6.14 21.16
C LEU A 313 7.96 -5.28 22.41
N ALA A 314 8.97 -4.57 22.91
CA ALA A 314 8.83 -3.68 24.06
C ALA A 314 7.74 -2.64 23.84
N TRP A 315 7.66 -2.04 22.66
CA TRP A 315 6.61 -1.07 22.31
C TRP A 315 5.20 -1.67 22.40
N PHE A 316 4.96 -2.80 21.73
CA PHE A 316 3.64 -3.46 21.70
C PHE A 316 3.22 -4.02 23.08
N TYR A 317 4.18 -4.33 23.95
CA TYR A 317 3.93 -4.80 25.32
C TYR A 317 3.96 -3.71 26.39
N THR A 318 4.36 -2.48 26.07
CA THR A 318 4.44 -1.38 27.06
C THR A 318 3.44 -0.26 26.76
N ILE A 319 3.43 0.27 25.53
CA ILE A 319 2.64 1.44 25.16
C ILE A 319 1.13 1.25 25.38
N PRO A 320 0.51 0.09 25.10
CA PRO A 320 -0.90 -0.08 25.41
C PRO A 320 -1.23 0.09 26.90
N TYR A 321 -0.30 -0.21 27.82
CA TYR A 321 -0.49 0.00 29.25
C TYR A 321 -0.30 1.46 29.65
N VAL A 322 0.68 2.14 29.05
CA VAL A 322 0.87 3.60 29.22
C VAL A 322 -0.35 4.37 28.73
N VAL A 323 -0.88 4.03 27.55
CA VAL A 323 -2.10 4.64 27.01
C VAL A 323 -3.30 4.39 27.93
N ARG A 324 -3.42 3.18 28.52
CA ARG A 324 -4.49 2.88 29.50
C ARG A 324 -4.38 3.71 30.78
N LEU A 325 -3.15 4.00 31.23
CA LEU A 325 -2.93 4.81 32.42
C LEU A 325 -3.37 6.26 32.18
N LEU A 326 -3.05 6.80 31.00
CA LEU A 326 -3.31 8.18 30.62
C LEU A 326 -4.73 8.45 30.07
N ASP A 327 -5.37 7.46 29.45
CA ASP A 327 -6.70 7.60 28.83
C ASP A 327 -7.66 6.48 29.27
N ARG A 328 -8.57 6.82 30.19
CA ARG A 328 -9.52 5.89 30.82
C ARG A 328 -10.89 5.84 30.14
N ARG A 329 -11.05 6.42 28.94
CA ARG A 329 -12.36 6.51 28.27
C ARG A 329 -12.98 5.12 27.96
N PRO A 330 -14.31 4.95 28.06
CA PRO A 330 -14.98 3.67 27.79
C PRO A 330 -14.71 3.11 26.38
N ARG A 331 -14.62 3.97 25.37
CA ARG A 331 -14.28 3.59 23.98
C ARG A 331 -12.92 2.90 23.83
N GLN A 332 -11.99 3.10 24.76
CA GLN A 332 -10.71 2.37 24.80
C GLN A 332 -10.87 0.92 25.30
N ARG A 333 -11.93 0.60 26.06
CA ARG A 333 -12.22 -0.78 26.52
C ARG A 333 -12.63 -1.68 25.37
N GLU A 334 -13.44 -1.17 24.46
CA GLU A 334 -13.92 -1.91 23.28
C GLU A 334 -12.80 -2.17 22.25
N ARG A 335 -11.76 -1.34 22.23
CA ARG A 335 -10.61 -1.46 21.31
C ARG A 335 -9.46 -2.32 21.87
N ARG A 336 -9.68 -3.04 22.98
CA ARG A 336 -8.62 -3.79 23.66
C ARG A 336 -8.25 -5.03 22.87
N ILE A 337 -7.01 -5.06 22.40
CA ILE A 337 -6.37 -6.26 21.87
C ILE A 337 -5.71 -7.03 23.03
N SER A 338 -5.98 -8.32 23.11
CA SER A 338 -5.36 -9.21 24.12
C SER A 338 -3.85 -9.31 23.90
N ALA A 339 -3.07 -9.61 24.96
CA ALA A 339 -1.62 -9.79 24.83
C ALA A 339 -1.25 -10.87 23.79
N ARG A 340 -2.09 -11.91 23.68
CA ARG A 340 -1.97 -12.99 22.70
C ARG A 340 -2.12 -12.49 21.26
N GLN A 341 -3.05 -11.58 21.00
CA GLN A 341 -3.30 -10.99 19.68
C GLN A 341 -2.31 -9.87 19.30
N ARG A 342 -1.56 -9.31 20.27
CA ARG A 342 -0.51 -8.32 19.99
C ARG A 342 0.77 -8.94 19.45
N LEU A 343 1.07 -10.19 19.84
CA LEU A 343 2.31 -10.84 19.43
C LEU A 343 2.44 -10.90 17.89
N PRO A 344 1.42 -11.32 17.11
CA PRO A 344 1.52 -11.27 15.65
C PRO A 344 1.75 -9.88 15.07
N LEU A 345 1.19 -8.81 15.67
CA LEU A 345 1.39 -7.43 15.22
C LEU A 345 2.83 -6.96 15.46
N ALA A 346 3.38 -7.31 16.63
CA ALA A 346 4.77 -7.02 16.95
C ALA A 346 5.73 -7.84 16.06
N TRP A 347 5.38 -9.09 15.76
CA TRP A 347 6.16 -10.00 14.91
C TRP A 347 6.14 -9.63 13.43
N ALA A 348 5.10 -8.91 12.98
CA ALA A 348 4.92 -8.48 11.60
C ALA A 348 5.86 -7.34 11.16
N GLY A 349 6.76 -6.83 12.01
CA GLY A 349 7.69 -5.77 11.62
C GLY A 349 8.90 -6.28 10.84
N MET A 350 8.72 -6.82 9.64
CA MET A 350 9.85 -7.15 8.76
C MET A 350 10.47 -5.87 8.19
N ARG A 351 11.78 -5.88 7.86
CA ARG A 351 12.42 -4.75 7.15
C ARG A 351 12.46 -5.08 5.66
N GLY A 352 12.33 -4.04 4.84
CA GLY A 352 12.14 -4.20 3.40
C GLY A 352 13.15 -3.45 2.57
N ALA A 353 12.88 -3.40 1.26
CA ALA A 353 13.77 -2.78 0.29
C ALA A 353 13.90 -1.26 0.45
N ILE A 354 12.96 -0.60 1.13
CA ILE A 354 13.04 0.82 1.47
C ILE A 354 14.26 1.10 2.34
N SER A 355 14.52 0.24 3.35
CA SER A 355 15.73 0.33 4.18
C SER A 355 16.99 0.17 3.33
N LEU A 356 17.00 -0.76 2.36
CA LEU A 356 18.17 -0.90 1.49
C LEU A 356 18.39 0.35 0.63
N ALA A 357 17.35 0.89 0.00
CA ALA A 357 17.45 2.12 -0.79
C ALA A 357 17.98 3.29 0.05
N ALA A 358 17.44 3.44 1.25
CA ALA A 358 17.89 4.42 2.24
C ALA A 358 19.37 4.22 2.64
N ALA A 359 19.85 2.99 2.78
CA ALA A 359 21.26 2.75 3.07
C ALA A 359 22.17 3.11 1.89
N LEU A 360 21.69 2.97 0.65
CA LEU A 360 22.48 3.22 -0.54
C LEU A 360 22.59 4.72 -0.87
N THR A 361 21.69 5.58 -0.38
CA THR A 361 21.80 7.05 -0.51
C THR A 361 22.93 7.65 0.32
N ILE A 362 23.49 6.91 1.27
CA ILE A 362 24.61 7.38 2.09
C ILE A 362 25.76 7.77 1.15
N PRO A 363 26.25 9.02 1.21
CA PRO A 363 27.27 9.50 0.29
C PRO A 363 28.58 8.74 0.50
N ALA A 364 29.30 8.48 -0.60
CA ALA A 364 30.60 7.80 -0.56
C ALA A 364 31.71 8.67 0.05
N THR A 365 31.57 9.98 -0.04
CA THR A 365 32.54 10.97 0.41
C THR A 365 31.89 11.98 1.34
N THR A 366 32.64 12.44 2.33
CA THR A 366 32.29 13.64 3.11
C THR A 366 32.42 14.89 2.22
N PRO A 367 31.85 16.03 2.59
CA PRO A 367 31.98 17.28 1.81
C PRO A 367 33.42 17.73 1.62
N GLY A 368 34.32 17.35 2.53
CA GLY A 368 35.76 17.58 2.40
C GLY A 368 36.48 16.62 1.44
N GLY A 369 35.75 15.83 0.65
CA GLY A 369 36.29 14.88 -0.33
C GLY A 369 36.92 13.62 0.26
N ARG A 370 36.84 13.41 1.58
CA ARG A 370 37.39 12.21 2.23
C ARG A 370 36.40 11.05 2.11
N PRO A 371 36.85 9.80 1.89
CA PRO A 371 35.98 8.64 1.94
C PRO A 371 35.25 8.58 3.28
N LEU A 372 33.93 8.39 3.23
CA LEU A 372 33.14 8.22 4.44
C LEU A 372 33.45 6.85 5.05
N GLY A 373 34.14 6.84 6.20
CA GLY A 373 34.50 5.61 6.89
C GLY A 373 33.26 4.77 7.27
N GLN A 374 33.38 3.44 7.15
CA GLN A 374 32.37 2.46 7.59
C GLN A 374 31.01 2.50 6.85
N ARG A 375 30.91 3.22 5.71
CA ARG A 375 29.69 3.19 4.85
C ARG A 375 29.35 1.78 4.40
N ASP A 376 30.35 1.04 3.92
CA ASP A 376 30.25 -0.36 3.51
C ASP A 376 29.70 -1.24 4.64
N ALA A 377 30.15 -1.01 5.88
CA ALA A 377 29.64 -1.72 7.04
C ALA A 377 28.16 -1.39 7.32
N VAL A 378 27.72 -0.13 7.18
CA VAL A 378 26.30 0.25 7.34
C VAL A 378 25.41 -0.40 6.28
N VAL A 379 25.85 -0.44 5.03
CA VAL A 379 25.13 -1.13 3.95
C VAL A 379 25.06 -2.63 4.24
N PHE A 380 26.17 -3.25 4.62
CA PHE A 380 26.21 -4.66 5.01
C PHE A 380 25.25 -4.97 6.17
N ILE A 381 25.32 -4.20 7.26
CA ILE A 381 24.44 -4.36 8.43
C ILE A 381 22.98 -4.25 7.99
N THR A 382 22.66 -3.26 7.15
CA THR A 382 21.29 -3.05 6.68
C THR A 382 20.77 -4.26 5.90
N VAL A 383 21.55 -4.76 4.94
CA VAL A 383 21.17 -5.94 4.15
C VAL A 383 21.01 -7.17 5.05
N VAL A 384 21.93 -7.40 5.98
CA VAL A 384 21.84 -8.53 6.91
C VAL A 384 20.63 -8.40 7.83
N VAL A 385 20.29 -7.22 8.35
CA VAL A 385 19.09 -7.00 9.17
C VAL A 385 17.81 -7.29 8.36
N ILE A 386 17.75 -6.85 7.10
CA ILE A 386 16.63 -7.17 6.20
C ILE A 386 16.51 -8.69 6.01
N VAL A 387 17.62 -9.36 5.68
CA VAL A 387 17.66 -10.81 5.45
C VAL A 387 17.26 -11.58 6.72
N VAL A 388 17.84 -11.24 7.88
CA VAL A 388 17.54 -11.89 9.16
C VAL A 388 16.08 -11.69 9.54
N THR A 389 15.56 -10.46 9.45
CA THR A 389 14.17 -10.21 9.83
C THR A 389 13.19 -10.91 8.89
N LEU A 390 13.47 -10.99 7.60
CA LEU A 390 12.62 -11.69 6.65
C LEU A 390 12.72 -13.22 6.79
N ALA A 391 13.93 -13.76 6.91
CA ALA A 391 14.18 -15.20 7.00
C ALA A 391 13.77 -15.80 8.35
N VAL A 392 13.83 -15.03 9.45
CA VAL A 392 13.44 -15.48 10.78
C VAL A 392 11.97 -15.16 11.07
N LEU A 393 11.55 -13.90 10.90
CA LEU A 393 10.20 -13.49 11.28
C LEU A 393 9.14 -13.98 10.28
N GLY A 394 9.47 -13.99 8.98
CA GLY A 394 8.56 -14.38 7.91
C GLY A 394 8.00 -15.79 8.09
N PRO A 395 8.82 -16.86 8.07
CA PRO A 395 8.37 -18.24 8.26
C PRO A 395 7.71 -18.52 9.61
N ALA A 396 8.10 -17.79 10.67
CA ALA A 396 7.51 -17.94 11.99
C ALA A 396 6.11 -17.31 12.10
N LEU A 397 5.81 -16.29 11.30
CA LEU A 397 4.59 -15.50 11.42
C LEU A 397 3.28 -16.32 11.30
N PRO A 398 3.10 -17.26 10.34
CA PRO A 398 1.89 -18.08 10.28
C PRO A 398 1.65 -18.89 11.55
N ALA A 399 2.71 -19.42 12.15
CA ALA A 399 2.62 -20.17 13.40
C ALA A 399 2.20 -19.25 14.56
N VAL A 400 2.77 -18.04 14.62
CA VAL A 400 2.42 -17.02 15.63
C VAL A 400 0.97 -16.55 15.45
N VAL A 401 0.50 -16.38 14.22
CA VAL A 401 -0.90 -16.01 13.89
C VAL A 401 -1.86 -17.14 14.29
N ARG A 402 -1.56 -18.40 13.95
CA ARG A 402 -2.38 -19.55 14.38
C ARG A 402 -2.41 -19.68 15.90
N TRP A 403 -1.28 -19.46 16.56
CA TRP A 403 -1.20 -19.44 18.01
C TRP A 403 -2.06 -18.33 18.60
N ALA A 404 -2.17 -17.18 17.94
CA ALA A 404 -2.93 -16.06 18.48
C ALA A 404 -4.44 -16.29 18.58
N ARG A 405 -4.99 -17.27 17.84
CA ARG A 405 -6.43 -17.63 17.81
C ARG A 405 -7.31 -16.38 17.66
N PHE A 406 -7.11 -15.64 16.58
CA PHE A 406 -8.01 -14.55 16.22
C PHE A 406 -9.45 -15.06 16.10
N GLY A 407 -10.42 -14.33 16.64
CA GLY A 407 -11.84 -14.64 16.42
C GLY A 407 -12.23 -14.32 14.98
N GLU A 408 -13.35 -14.87 14.50
CA GLU A 408 -13.88 -14.54 13.19
C GLU A 408 -14.22 -13.04 13.11
N ASP A 409 -13.73 -12.37 12.06
CA ASP A 409 -14.00 -10.95 11.82
C ASP A 409 -15.37 -10.79 11.14
N THR A 410 -16.45 -10.87 11.94
CA THR A 410 -17.83 -10.80 11.44
C THR A 410 -18.29 -9.37 11.12
N ALA A 411 -17.51 -8.36 11.52
CA ALA A 411 -17.87 -6.95 11.36
C ALA A 411 -17.90 -6.53 9.88
N GLU A 412 -16.91 -6.96 9.08
CA GLU A 412 -16.88 -6.65 7.65
C GLU A 412 -18.02 -7.34 6.90
N ALA A 413 -18.25 -8.63 7.18
CA ALA A 413 -19.35 -9.38 6.58
C ALA A 413 -20.72 -8.75 6.93
N ALA A 414 -20.87 -8.22 8.15
CA ALA A 414 -22.06 -7.49 8.56
C ALA A 414 -22.19 -6.14 7.84
N GLU A 415 -21.11 -5.37 7.70
CA GLU A 415 -21.12 -4.11 6.93
C GLU A 415 -21.40 -4.36 5.43
N GLU A 416 -20.85 -5.42 4.84
CA GLU A 416 -21.11 -5.83 3.46
C GLU A 416 -22.57 -6.24 3.27
N THR A 417 -23.10 -7.08 4.17
CA THR A 417 -24.52 -7.47 4.15
C THR A 417 -25.42 -6.25 4.29
N LEU A 418 -25.08 -5.32 5.19
CA LEU A 418 -25.80 -4.05 5.34
C LEU A 418 -25.76 -3.23 4.06
N ALA A 419 -24.59 -3.10 3.43
CA ALA A 419 -24.42 -2.35 2.20
C ALA A 419 -25.29 -2.92 1.09
N VAL A 420 -25.16 -4.22 0.81
CA VAL A 420 -25.87 -4.92 -0.27
C VAL A 420 -27.38 -4.85 -0.06
N ARG A 421 -27.83 -5.08 1.18
CA ARG A 421 -29.24 -4.96 1.52
C ARG A 421 -29.77 -3.56 1.30
N HIS A 422 -29.07 -2.54 1.81
CA HIS A 422 -29.48 -1.14 1.66
C HIS A 422 -29.54 -0.73 0.17
N LEU A 423 -28.53 -1.09 -0.60
CA LEU A 423 -28.45 -0.86 -2.05
C LEU A 423 -29.66 -1.44 -2.78
N ALA A 424 -29.95 -2.72 -2.53
CA ALA A 424 -31.06 -3.42 -3.16
C ALA A 424 -32.41 -2.82 -2.74
N THR A 425 -32.59 -2.48 -1.46
CA THR A 425 -33.84 -1.85 -0.99
C THR A 425 -34.07 -0.46 -1.57
N THR A 426 -33.01 0.35 -1.67
CA THR A 426 -33.11 1.70 -2.25
C THR A 426 -33.38 1.63 -3.75
N ALA A 427 -32.72 0.70 -4.46
CA ALA A 427 -32.99 0.44 -5.87
C ALA A 427 -34.44 -0.01 -6.10
N LEU A 428 -34.96 -0.93 -5.27
CA LEU A 428 -36.36 -1.38 -5.35
C LEU A 428 -37.38 -0.26 -5.12
N ALA A 429 -37.08 0.68 -4.21
CA ALA A 429 -37.97 1.80 -3.90
C ALA A 429 -38.12 2.76 -5.10
N GLU A 430 -37.04 3.02 -5.83
CA GLU A 430 -37.02 3.92 -6.99
C GLU A 430 -37.41 3.23 -8.32
N MET A 431 -37.44 1.89 -8.33
CA MET A 431 -37.61 1.08 -9.54
C MET A 431 -38.92 1.36 -10.28
N ALA A 432 -40.04 1.54 -9.57
CA ALA A 432 -41.33 1.79 -10.20
C ALA A 432 -41.36 3.11 -10.99
N ALA A 433 -40.77 4.17 -10.42
CA ALA A 433 -40.67 5.47 -11.09
C ALA A 433 -39.73 5.41 -12.31
N LEU A 434 -38.61 4.70 -12.20
CA LEU A 434 -37.67 4.53 -13.31
C LEU A 434 -38.23 3.64 -14.42
N ALA A 435 -38.92 2.54 -14.09
CA ALA A 435 -39.54 1.65 -15.07
C ALA A 435 -40.58 2.39 -15.91
N HIS A 436 -41.40 3.24 -15.28
CA HIS A 436 -42.34 4.12 -15.99
C HIS A 436 -41.62 5.15 -16.87
N ARG A 437 -40.52 5.74 -16.39
CA ARG A 437 -39.74 6.73 -17.16
C ARG A 437 -39.12 6.15 -18.43
N PHE A 438 -38.68 4.90 -18.41
CA PHE A 438 -38.04 4.23 -19.54
C PHE A 438 -38.99 3.32 -20.33
N ASP A 439 -40.29 3.34 -20.03
CA ASP A 439 -41.31 2.49 -20.67
C ASP A 439 -40.91 1.00 -20.67
N THR A 440 -40.42 0.52 -19.51
CA THR A 440 -39.88 -0.83 -19.38
C THR A 440 -41.00 -1.86 -19.21
N PRO A 441 -41.00 -2.99 -19.96
CA PRO A 441 -42.03 -4.00 -19.84
C PRO A 441 -42.18 -4.56 -18.42
N ASP A 442 -43.42 -4.85 -18.01
CA ASP A 442 -43.72 -5.39 -16.67
C ASP A 442 -42.99 -6.70 -16.36
N ALA A 443 -42.82 -7.57 -17.36
CA ALA A 443 -42.09 -8.83 -17.21
C ALA A 443 -40.60 -8.59 -16.89
N ALA A 444 -39.95 -7.65 -17.58
CA ALA A 444 -38.56 -7.28 -17.33
C ALA A 444 -38.40 -6.58 -15.98
N THR A 445 -39.32 -5.67 -15.65
CA THR A 445 -39.38 -4.99 -14.35
C THR A 445 -39.56 -5.99 -13.20
N ALA A 446 -40.42 -7.00 -13.36
CA ALA A 446 -40.64 -8.05 -12.36
C ALA A 446 -39.40 -8.94 -12.16
N GLN A 447 -38.69 -9.28 -13.24
CA GLN A 447 -37.46 -10.07 -13.16
C GLN A 447 -36.34 -9.29 -12.44
N ILE A 448 -36.12 -8.02 -12.81
CA ILE A 448 -35.15 -7.15 -12.13
C ILE A 448 -35.51 -6.98 -10.63
N ALA A 449 -36.80 -6.84 -10.32
CA ALA A 449 -37.27 -6.77 -8.94
C ALA A 449 -36.97 -8.06 -8.15
N LYS A 450 -37.13 -9.22 -8.79
CA LYS A 450 -36.83 -10.53 -8.20
C LYS A 450 -35.34 -10.65 -7.89
N ASP A 451 -34.47 -10.24 -8.81
CA ASP A 451 -33.03 -10.25 -8.62
C ASP A 451 -32.59 -9.32 -7.49
N LEU A 452 -33.14 -8.11 -7.43
CA LEU A 452 -32.87 -7.17 -6.33
C LEU A 452 -33.34 -7.72 -4.97
N ARG A 453 -34.51 -8.35 -4.90
CA ARG A 453 -34.99 -9.00 -3.66
C ARG A 453 -34.08 -10.17 -3.24
N LYS A 454 -33.55 -10.93 -4.20
CA LYS A 454 -32.57 -11.99 -3.96
C LYS A 454 -31.27 -11.42 -3.41
N GLN A 455 -30.74 -10.34 -4.02
CA GLN A 455 -29.56 -9.62 -3.51
C GLN A 455 -29.79 -9.11 -2.07
N ALA A 456 -30.97 -8.58 -1.77
CA ALA A 456 -31.31 -8.05 -0.44
C ALA A 456 -31.35 -9.12 0.67
N THR A 457 -31.54 -10.39 0.31
CA THR A 457 -31.72 -11.50 1.26
C THR A 457 -30.52 -12.44 1.35
N VAL A 458 -29.82 -12.68 0.24
CA VAL A 458 -28.74 -13.68 0.14
C VAL A 458 -27.34 -13.04 0.04
N GLY A 459 -27.25 -11.74 -0.26
CA GLY A 459 -25.96 -11.05 -0.49
C GLY A 459 -25.50 -11.09 -1.94
N LEU A 460 -24.21 -10.81 -2.18
CA LEU A 460 -23.61 -10.84 -3.52
C LEU A 460 -23.45 -12.29 -3.99
N GLY A 461 -24.09 -12.66 -5.10
CA GLY A 461 -23.94 -13.96 -5.73
C GLY A 461 -24.12 -13.84 -7.24
N GLU A 462 -23.57 -14.79 -8.00
CA GLU A 462 -23.72 -14.83 -9.45
C GLU A 462 -25.19 -15.00 -9.82
N THR A 463 -25.74 -13.98 -10.46
CA THR A 463 -27.01 -14.05 -11.18
C THR A 463 -26.78 -14.81 -12.48
N HIS A 464 -26.98 -16.14 -12.44
CA HIS A 464 -27.32 -16.90 -13.64
C HIS A 464 -28.75 -16.56 -14.02
N ASP A 465 -28.97 -16.16 -15.27
CA ASP A 465 -30.29 -16.25 -15.87
C ASP A 465 -30.17 -16.68 -17.33
N ASP A 466 -30.93 -17.73 -17.62
CA ASP A 466 -31.10 -18.42 -18.89
C ASP A 466 -32.51 -18.01 -19.37
N GLY A 467 -32.61 -17.42 -20.56
CA GLY A 467 -33.87 -16.86 -21.02
C GLY A 467 -33.74 -16.04 -22.30
N SER A 468 -33.80 -16.74 -23.42
CA SER A 468 -34.06 -16.17 -24.75
C SER A 468 -35.53 -15.75 -24.87
N LEU A 469 -35.80 -14.50 -25.33
CA LEU A 469 -36.82 -14.15 -26.34
C LEU A 469 -36.96 -12.61 -26.53
N ASP A 470 -36.91 -12.22 -27.80
CA ASP A 470 -37.40 -11.05 -28.57
C ASP A 470 -37.39 -9.59 -28.05
N LEU A 471 -36.85 -8.62 -28.80
CA LEU A 471 -35.50 -8.45 -29.35
C LEU A 471 -35.32 -6.92 -29.62
N ARG A 472 -34.38 -6.25 -28.95
CA ARG A 472 -33.99 -4.82 -29.10
C ARG A 472 -34.72 -3.76 -28.25
N ARG A 473 -35.92 -3.27 -28.61
CA ARG A 473 -36.52 -2.10 -27.90
C ARG A 473 -36.79 -2.37 -26.42
N GLN A 474 -37.31 -3.57 -26.12
CA GLN A 474 -37.54 -4.03 -24.75
C GLN A 474 -36.22 -4.28 -23.99
N MET A 475 -35.17 -4.70 -24.70
CA MET A 475 -33.81 -4.84 -24.13
C MET A 475 -33.20 -3.47 -23.81
N ASN A 476 -33.35 -2.48 -24.69
CA ASN A 476 -32.83 -1.12 -24.47
C ASN A 476 -33.49 -0.45 -23.26
N ALA A 477 -34.82 -0.56 -23.12
CA ALA A 477 -35.55 -0.05 -21.96
C ALA A 477 -35.11 -0.76 -20.66
N ALA A 478 -34.99 -2.10 -20.69
CA ALA A 478 -34.50 -2.87 -19.54
C ALA A 478 -33.05 -2.53 -19.16
N TYR A 479 -32.16 -2.35 -20.14
CA TYR A 479 -30.77 -1.92 -19.89
C TYR A 479 -30.70 -0.48 -19.38
N ALA A 480 -31.53 0.43 -19.90
CA ALA A 480 -31.62 1.80 -19.40
C ALA A 480 -32.11 1.85 -17.96
N LEU A 481 -33.11 1.02 -17.61
CA LEU A 481 -33.57 0.84 -16.24
C LEU A 481 -32.44 0.30 -15.34
N GLN A 482 -31.74 -0.75 -15.75
CA GLN A 482 -30.62 -1.32 -14.98
C GLN A 482 -29.46 -0.33 -14.80
N ALA A 483 -29.12 0.44 -15.84
CA ALA A 483 -28.11 1.50 -15.76
C ALA A 483 -28.53 2.61 -14.77
N ALA A 484 -29.78 3.07 -14.82
CA ALA A 484 -30.29 4.06 -13.88
C ALA A 484 -30.32 3.53 -12.43
N LEU A 485 -30.68 2.25 -12.24
CA LEU A 485 -30.62 1.61 -10.93
C LEU A 485 -29.20 1.49 -10.40
N LEU A 486 -28.20 1.27 -11.27
CA LEU A 486 -26.78 1.28 -10.87
C LEU A 486 -26.34 2.65 -10.35
N ASP A 487 -26.80 3.75 -10.95
CA ASP A 487 -26.51 5.10 -10.45
C ASP A 487 -27.16 5.36 -9.08
N ILE A 488 -28.39 4.90 -8.88
CA ILE A 488 -29.04 4.92 -7.56
C ILE A 488 -28.25 4.10 -6.54
N LYS A 489 -27.85 2.87 -6.89
CA LYS A 489 -26.99 2.03 -6.05
C LYS A 489 -25.70 2.77 -5.68
N ARG A 490 -25.00 3.39 -6.64
CA ARG A 490 -23.76 4.15 -6.38
C ARG A 490 -23.96 5.34 -5.46
N ALA A 491 -25.05 6.08 -5.63
CA ALA A 491 -25.41 7.19 -4.76
C ALA A 491 -25.68 6.71 -3.32
N ALA A 492 -26.46 5.63 -3.16
CA ALA A 492 -26.74 5.02 -1.88
C ALA A 492 -25.47 4.46 -1.20
N LEU A 493 -24.58 3.82 -1.96
CA LEU A 493 -23.30 3.33 -1.45
C LEU A 493 -22.43 4.49 -0.95
N SER A 494 -22.37 5.58 -1.72
CA SER A 494 -21.67 6.81 -1.34
C SER A 494 -22.28 7.45 -0.09
N ASP A 495 -23.58 7.34 0.10
CA ASP A 495 -24.29 7.85 1.27
C ASP A 495 -23.97 7.06 2.54
N LEU A 496 -24.00 5.73 2.47
CA LEU A 496 -23.58 4.87 3.57
C LEU A 496 -22.16 5.19 4.04
N ARG A 497 -21.25 5.45 3.10
CA ARG A 497 -19.88 5.88 3.41
C ARG A 497 -19.85 7.25 4.08
N ARG A 498 -20.59 8.25 3.56
CA ARG A 498 -20.66 9.61 4.15
C ARG A 498 -21.12 9.56 5.60
N HIS A 499 -22.12 8.73 5.89
CA HIS A 499 -22.66 8.53 7.24
C HIS A 499 -21.84 7.54 8.09
N SER A 500 -20.67 7.10 7.61
CA SER A 500 -19.79 6.17 8.33
C SER A 500 -20.51 4.88 8.76
N ARG A 501 -21.44 4.38 7.93
CA ARG A 501 -22.14 3.10 8.13
C ARG A 501 -21.35 1.91 7.57
N ILE A 502 -20.49 2.17 6.59
CA ILE A 502 -19.60 1.18 5.96
C ILE A 502 -18.18 1.74 5.87
N ASP A 503 -17.18 0.86 5.87
CA ASP A 503 -15.77 1.21 5.68
C ASP A 503 -15.37 1.34 4.19
N ASP A 504 -14.27 2.04 3.92
CA ASP A 504 -13.76 2.24 2.56
C ASP A 504 -13.33 0.92 1.89
N ALA A 505 -12.90 -0.08 2.67
CA ALA A 505 -12.60 -1.41 2.14
C ALA A 505 -13.86 -2.12 1.61
N VAL A 506 -14.96 -2.05 2.37
CA VAL A 506 -16.28 -2.58 1.97
C VAL A 506 -16.81 -1.80 0.77
N LEU A 507 -16.70 -0.47 0.79
CA LEU A 507 -17.02 0.39 -0.35
C LEU A 507 -16.31 -0.11 -1.62
N LEU A 508 -14.98 -0.25 -1.60
CA LEU A 508 -14.21 -0.64 -2.77
C LEU A 508 -14.62 -2.02 -3.29
N ARG A 509 -14.92 -2.97 -2.39
CA ARG A 509 -15.39 -4.32 -2.75
C ARG A 509 -16.77 -4.28 -3.41
N VAL A 510 -17.74 -3.63 -2.78
CA VAL A 510 -19.10 -3.50 -3.31
C VAL A 510 -19.09 -2.69 -4.61
N GLN A 511 -18.25 -1.66 -4.70
CA GLN A 511 -18.06 -0.88 -5.92
C GLN A 511 -17.53 -1.75 -7.07
N ARG A 512 -16.56 -2.65 -6.83
CA ARG A 512 -16.07 -3.58 -7.86
C ARG A 512 -17.20 -4.48 -8.37
N PHE A 513 -18.10 -4.91 -7.50
CA PHE A 513 -19.27 -5.69 -7.92
C PHE A 513 -20.19 -4.87 -8.82
N LEU A 514 -20.51 -3.62 -8.43
CA LEU A 514 -21.33 -2.72 -9.27
C LEU A 514 -20.65 -2.39 -10.61
N ASP A 515 -19.32 -2.26 -10.62
CA ASP A 515 -18.54 -1.99 -11.83
C ASP A 515 -18.54 -3.21 -12.76
N ALA A 516 -18.50 -4.43 -12.22
CA ALA A 516 -18.66 -5.66 -13.00
C ALA A 516 -20.09 -5.81 -13.56
N GLU A 517 -21.11 -5.45 -12.79
CA GLU A 517 -22.53 -5.42 -13.23
C GLU A 517 -22.67 -4.44 -14.41
N GLU A 518 -22.12 -3.23 -14.32
CA GLU A 518 -22.13 -2.27 -15.43
C GLU A 518 -21.41 -2.78 -16.68
N GLN A 519 -20.24 -3.41 -16.53
CA GLN A 519 -19.48 -3.93 -17.67
C GLN A 519 -20.27 -5.05 -18.38
N HIS A 520 -20.92 -5.93 -17.62
CA HIS A 520 -21.78 -6.97 -18.20
C HIS A 520 -22.96 -6.36 -18.97
N LEU A 521 -23.58 -5.30 -18.44
CA LEU A 521 -24.64 -4.58 -19.15
C LEU A 521 -24.12 -3.94 -20.45
N ARG A 522 -22.98 -3.26 -20.41
CA ARG A 522 -22.38 -2.64 -21.60
C ARG A 522 -22.05 -3.66 -22.69
N LEU A 523 -21.48 -4.81 -22.34
CA LEU A 523 -21.20 -5.88 -23.29
C LEU A 523 -22.49 -6.39 -23.95
N ARG A 524 -23.55 -6.56 -23.17
CA ARG A 524 -24.86 -6.96 -23.69
C ARG A 524 -25.49 -5.91 -24.60
N THR A 525 -25.35 -4.63 -24.29
CA THR A 525 -25.79 -3.52 -25.15
C THR A 525 -24.98 -3.45 -26.45
N ALA A 526 -23.66 -3.68 -26.39
CA ALA A 526 -22.77 -3.62 -27.56
C ALA A 526 -22.95 -4.79 -28.54
N LEU A 527 -23.43 -5.95 -28.07
CA LEU A 527 -23.75 -7.11 -28.90
C LEU A 527 -25.08 -6.95 -29.67
N LEU A 528 -25.84 -5.88 -29.42
CA LEU A 528 -27.00 -5.55 -30.23
C LEU A 528 -26.52 -4.97 -31.58
N PRO A 529 -26.91 -5.55 -32.74
CA PRO A 529 -26.62 -4.98 -34.04
C PRO A 529 -27.06 -3.50 -34.14
N PRO A 530 -26.29 -2.63 -34.82
CA PRO A 530 -26.64 -1.21 -34.95
C PRO A 530 -28.03 -1.04 -35.57
N ASP A 531 -28.71 0.03 -35.18
CA ASP A 531 -30.05 0.35 -35.70
C ASP A 531 -29.98 0.51 -37.22
N ALA A 532 -30.87 -0.18 -37.94
CA ALA A 532 -30.98 -0.09 -39.39
C ALA A 532 -31.72 1.19 -39.84
N ASP A 533 -32.21 2.00 -38.91
CA ASP A 533 -32.82 3.29 -39.21
C ASP A 533 -31.76 4.38 -39.18
N GLY A 534 -31.29 4.74 -40.37
CA GLY A 534 -30.53 5.96 -40.60
C GLY A 534 -31.39 7.18 -40.28
N THR A 535 -31.28 7.66 -39.05
CA THR A 535 -31.51 9.07 -38.73
C THR A 535 -30.35 9.57 -37.89
N ASP A 536 -29.48 10.33 -38.55
CA ASP A 536 -28.57 11.30 -37.95
C ASP A 536 -29.37 12.22 -37.01
N GLY A 537 -29.53 11.81 -35.76
CA GLY A 537 -30.01 12.63 -34.66
C GLY A 537 -28.82 13.08 -33.84
N GLY A 538 -28.10 14.09 -34.32
CA GLY A 538 -26.93 14.64 -33.65
C GLY A 538 -27.22 15.04 -32.21
N PHE A 539 -26.62 14.32 -31.26
CA PHE A 539 -26.34 14.84 -29.92
C PHE A 539 -24.95 15.46 -29.95
N GLY A 540 -24.93 16.78 -30.17
CA GLY A 540 -23.75 17.60 -30.07
C GLY A 540 -23.34 17.85 -28.61
N ARG A 541 -22.07 17.54 -28.35
CA ARG A 541 -21.10 18.13 -27.40
C ARG A 541 -21.32 18.02 -25.89
#